data_AF-A0A3B9UQ23-F1
#
_entry.id   AF-A0A3B9UQ23-F1
#
_cell.length_a   1.000
_cell.length_b   1.000
_cell.length_c   1.000
_cell.angle_alpha   90.00
_cell.angle_beta   90.00
_cell.angle_gamma   90.00
#
_symmetry.space_group_name_H-M   'P 1'
#
loop_
_entity.id
_entity.type
_entity.pdbx_description
1 polymer ?
#
loop_
_entity_poly.entity_id
_entity_poly.type
_entity_poly.pdbx_seq_one_letter_code
_entity_poly.pdbx_strand_id
1 'polypeptide(L)'
;MADKNTEKKGKSEEITKNEEESKPNDGVQNIKELGVLNVASGDDSIQILPIIGQIEGHNMGSPQTKVTKYEHVIPQLVAMERDEKVKGILVILNTVGGDVEAGLAIAEMIN
;
A
#
# COMPACT_ATOMS: atom_id res chain seq x y z
N MET A 1 -49.08 -20.88 -46.30
CA MET A 1 -48.64 -19.94 -47.34
C MET A 1 -47.42 -19.21 -46.78
N ALA A 2 -46.24 -19.31 -47.41
CA ALA A 2 -45.88 -18.64 -48.66
C ALA A 2 -45.85 -17.11 -48.46
N ASP A 3 -44.78 -16.39 -48.77
CA ASP A 3 -43.59 -16.80 -49.53
C ASP A 3 -42.46 -15.77 -49.33
N LYS A 4 -41.20 -16.23 -49.36
CA LYS A 4 -40.03 -15.56 -49.98
C LYS A 4 -39.60 -14.14 -49.52
N ASN A 5 -38.43 -13.61 -49.89
CA ASN A 5 -37.10 -14.16 -50.20
C ASN A 5 -36.20 -13.00 -50.64
N THR A 6 -35.11 -12.74 -49.92
CA THR A 6 -33.82 -12.28 -50.49
C THR A 6 -32.77 -12.40 -49.39
N GLU A 7 -32.05 -13.52 -49.29
CA GLU A 7 -30.89 -13.90 -50.13
C GLU A 7 -29.75 -12.88 -50.07
N LYS A 8 -28.65 -13.23 -49.37
CA LYS A 8 -27.41 -13.83 -49.93
C LYS A 8 -26.41 -12.73 -50.31
N LYS A 9 -25.09 -12.93 -50.23
CA LYS A 9 -24.22 -14.07 -49.86
C LYS A 9 -22.92 -13.46 -49.31
N GLY A 10 -22.26 -14.05 -48.30
CA GLY A 10 -21.19 -15.07 -48.50
C GLY A 10 -19.81 -14.40 -48.68
N LYS A 11 -18.63 -15.01 -48.52
CA LYS A 11 -18.12 -16.34 -48.08
C LYS A 11 -16.62 -16.08 -47.71
N SER A 12 -15.87 -16.79 -46.86
CA SER A 12 -15.94 -18.15 -46.28
C SER A 12 -15.50 -18.14 -44.79
N GLU A 13 -15.43 -19.24 -44.03
CA GLU A 13 -14.41 -20.33 -43.95
C GLU A 13 -12.95 -19.82 -43.86
N GLU A 14 -12.09 -20.24 -42.92
CA GLU A 14 -12.06 -21.54 -42.23
C GLU A 14 -11.52 -21.52 -40.77
N ILE A 15 -11.82 -22.61 -40.07
CA ILE A 15 -11.68 -22.95 -38.64
C ILE A 15 -10.22 -23.04 -38.15
N THR A 16 -9.94 -22.63 -36.90
CA THR A 16 -9.06 -23.42 -35.99
C THR A 16 -9.45 -23.20 -34.51
N LYS A 17 -9.37 -24.27 -33.71
CA LYS A 17 -9.56 -24.25 -32.24
C LYS A 17 -8.51 -23.39 -31.53
N ASN A 18 -8.85 -22.86 -30.35
CA ASN A 18 -8.23 -23.31 -29.10
C ASN A 18 -9.09 -22.91 -27.88
N GLU A 19 -9.17 -23.81 -26.91
CA GLU A 19 -9.81 -23.61 -25.62
C GLU A 19 -8.75 -23.08 -24.64
N GLU A 20 -8.91 -21.88 -24.09
CA GLU A 20 -8.29 -21.53 -22.80
C GLU A 20 -9.27 -20.69 -21.97
N GLU A 21 -9.53 -21.14 -20.74
CA GLU A 21 -10.41 -20.48 -19.77
C GLU A 21 -9.77 -19.19 -19.22
N SER A 22 -9.98 -18.05 -19.89
CA SER A 22 -9.69 -16.75 -19.26
C SER A 22 -10.78 -16.43 -18.22
N LYS A 23 -10.64 -17.00 -17.02
CA LYS A 23 -11.46 -16.65 -15.84
C LYS A 23 -11.51 -15.12 -15.70
N PRO A 24 -12.69 -14.52 -15.42
CA PRO A 24 -12.76 -13.08 -15.19
C PRO A 24 -11.83 -12.72 -14.02
N ASN A 25 -11.00 -11.71 -14.23
CA ASN A 25 -9.97 -11.32 -13.28
C ASN A 25 -10.61 -10.62 -12.07
N ASP A 26 -10.91 -11.37 -11.00
CA ASP A 26 -11.63 -10.93 -9.80
C ASP A 26 -11.06 -9.63 -9.19
N GLY A 27 -9.75 -9.40 -9.32
CA GLY A 27 -9.09 -8.16 -8.86
C GLY A 27 -9.65 -6.90 -9.53
N VAL A 28 -10.07 -6.97 -10.80
CA VAL A 28 -10.57 -5.82 -11.56
C VAL A 28 -11.99 -5.43 -11.15
N GLN A 29 -12.80 -6.38 -10.67
CA GLN A 29 -14.16 -6.08 -10.19
C GLN A 29 -14.13 -5.43 -8.81
N ASN A 30 -13.33 -5.97 -7.87
CA ASN A 30 -13.14 -5.38 -6.53
C ASN A 30 -12.61 -3.94 -6.57
N ILE A 31 -11.75 -3.59 -7.54
CA ILE A 31 -11.25 -2.22 -7.71
C ILE A 31 -12.39 -1.20 -7.92
N LYS A 32 -13.48 -1.61 -8.58
CA LYS A 32 -14.54 -0.70 -9.04
C LYS A 32 -15.61 -0.43 -7.99
N GLU A 33 -15.84 -1.37 -7.07
CA GLU A 33 -16.80 -1.21 -5.96
C GLU A 33 -16.18 -0.56 -4.72
N LEU A 34 -14.88 -0.75 -4.48
CA LEU A 34 -14.21 -0.25 -3.28
C LEU A 34 -13.53 1.13 -3.45
N GLY A 35 -13.50 1.67 -4.68
CA GLY A 35 -12.96 3.01 -4.95
C GLY A 35 -11.47 3.18 -4.67
N VAL A 36 -10.72 2.06 -4.57
CA VAL A 36 -9.30 2.08 -4.23
C VAL A 36 -8.50 2.57 -5.43
N LEU A 37 -7.98 3.79 -5.33
CA LEU A 37 -6.96 4.27 -6.25
C LEU A 37 -5.75 3.36 -6.15
N ASN A 38 -5.39 2.70 -7.25
CA ASN A 38 -4.13 1.98 -7.35
C ASN A 38 -2.99 3.02 -7.37
N VAL A 39 -2.55 3.46 -6.19
CA VAL A 39 -1.40 4.34 -6.03
C VAL A 39 -0.22 3.66 -6.71
N ALA A 40 0.49 4.40 -7.56
CA ALA A 40 1.56 3.85 -8.36
C ALA A 40 2.56 3.12 -7.46
N SER A 41 2.79 1.84 -7.74
CA SER A 41 3.80 1.01 -7.10
C SER A 41 5.19 1.55 -7.48
N GLY A 42 5.63 2.56 -6.74
CA GLY A 42 7.02 2.97 -6.69
C GLY A 42 7.87 1.87 -6.06
N ASP A 43 9.18 2.08 -6.06
CA ASP A 43 10.09 1.24 -5.30
C ASP A 43 9.98 1.60 -3.80
N ASP A 44 8.95 1.06 -3.14
CA ASP A 44 8.67 1.25 -1.71
C ASP A 44 9.66 0.48 -0.81
N SER A 45 10.80 0.03 -1.34
CA SER A 45 11.87 -0.59 -0.56
C SER A 45 12.49 0.34 0.47
N ILE A 46 12.42 1.66 0.28
CA ILE A 46 12.81 2.64 1.29
C ILE A 46 11.57 3.15 2.02
N GLN A 47 11.38 2.66 3.24
CA GLN A 47 10.29 3.11 4.10
C GLN A 47 10.64 4.44 4.76
N ILE A 48 9.68 5.35 4.90
CA ILE A 48 9.88 6.66 5.51
C ILE A 48 9.32 6.64 6.94
N LEU A 49 10.16 6.95 7.92
CA LEU A 49 9.77 7.09 9.33
C LEU A 49 9.84 8.56 9.77
N PRO A 50 8.72 9.30 9.79
CA PRO A 50 8.69 10.68 10.26
C PRO A 50 8.60 10.76 11.78
N ILE A 51 9.61 11.39 12.42
CA ILE A 51 9.63 11.73 13.84
C ILE A 51 9.55 13.25 13.96
N ILE A 52 8.34 13.76 14.16
CA ILE A 52 8.00 15.19 14.10
C ILE A 52 7.42 15.66 15.44
N GLY A 53 7.89 16.81 15.93
CA GLY A 53 7.45 17.39 17.19
C GLY A 53 8.08 16.72 18.40
N GLN A 54 7.41 16.76 19.54
CA GLN A 54 7.95 16.21 20.78
C GLN A 54 7.84 14.67 20.81
N ILE A 55 8.89 13.98 21.24
CA ILE A 55 8.84 12.53 21.46
C ILE A 55 8.08 12.29 22.77
N GLU A 56 6.93 11.62 22.70
CA GLU A 56 6.08 11.29 23.84
C GLU A 56 6.37 9.87 24.32
N GLY A 57 6.60 9.73 25.63
CA GLY A 57 6.84 8.48 26.35
C GLY A 57 5.67 8.11 27.27
N HIS A 58 5.95 7.82 28.53
CA HIS A 58 4.91 7.49 29.52
C HIS A 58 4.05 8.70 29.94
N ASN A 59 4.58 9.93 29.83
CA ASN A 59 3.88 11.16 30.19
C ASN A 59 3.26 11.80 28.94
N MET A 60 1.93 11.97 28.92
CA MET A 60 1.23 12.62 27.81
C MET A 60 1.48 14.14 27.76
N GLY A 61 1.70 14.66 26.56
CA GLY A 61 1.74 16.09 26.28
C GLY A 61 0.36 16.75 26.31
N SER A 62 0.30 18.07 26.09
CA SER A 62 -0.98 18.75 25.95
C SER A 62 -1.60 18.47 24.57
N PRO A 63 -2.94 18.44 24.42
CA PRO A 63 -3.59 18.06 23.16
C PRO A 63 -3.27 18.95 21.94
N GLN A 64 -2.74 20.16 22.13
CA GLN A 64 -2.26 21.02 21.04
C GLN A 64 -0.81 20.74 20.61
N THR A 65 -0.04 19.95 21.36
CA THR A 65 1.35 19.64 20.97
C THR A 65 1.39 18.63 19.82
N LYS A 66 2.23 18.91 18.83
CA LYS A 66 2.60 17.91 17.82
C LYS A 66 3.53 16.92 18.51
N VAL A 67 3.11 15.67 18.60
CA VAL A 67 3.87 14.59 19.26
C VAL A 67 4.09 13.42 18.30
N THR A 68 5.25 12.78 18.45
CA THR A 68 5.50 11.44 17.92
C THR A 68 5.50 10.47 19.10
N LYS A 69 4.56 9.52 19.08
CA LYS A 69 4.34 8.54 20.14
C LYS A 69 5.22 7.31 19.96
N TYR A 70 6.09 7.01 20.92
CA TYR A 70 6.99 5.85 20.83
C TYR A 70 6.23 4.51 20.71
N GLU A 71 5.08 4.40 21.39
CA GLU A 71 4.14 3.28 21.32
C GLU A 71 3.64 2.98 19.90
N HIS A 72 3.70 3.95 18.97
CA HIS A 72 3.37 3.75 17.55
C HIS A 72 4.63 3.53 16.70
N VAL A 73 5.74 4.19 17.03
CA VAL A 73 7.01 4.08 16.29
C VAL A 73 7.61 2.68 16.41
N ILE A 74 7.65 2.09 17.60
CA ILE A 74 8.26 0.77 17.81
C ILE A 74 7.53 -0.33 17.02
N PRO A 75 6.18 -0.46 17.05
CA PRO A 75 5.48 -1.41 16.19
C PRO A 75 5.68 -1.17 14.69
N GLN A 76 5.84 0.08 14.24
CA GLN A 76 6.15 0.39 12.85
C GLN A 76 7.56 -0.08 12.46
N LEU A 77 8.57 0.19 13.29
CA LEU A 77 9.93 -0.30 13.08
C LEU A 77 9.97 -1.83 13.00
N VAL A 78 9.32 -2.54 13.93
CA VAL A 78 9.22 -4.02 13.91
C VAL A 78 8.51 -4.55 12.67
N ALA A 79 7.51 -3.83 12.13
CA ALA A 79 6.85 -4.21 10.89
C ALA A 79 7.76 -4.01 9.66
N MET A 80 8.51 -2.91 9.62
CA MET A 80 9.47 -2.60 8.55
C MET A 80 10.66 -3.58 8.56
N GLU A 81 11.19 -3.91 9.73
CA GLU A 81 12.30 -4.87 9.92
C GLU A 81 11.95 -6.29 9.44
N ARG A 82 10.67 -6.67 9.52
CA ARG A 82 10.19 -8.01 9.16
C ARG A 82 9.70 -8.15 7.71
N ASP A 83 9.56 -7.06 6.97
CA ASP A 83 9.12 -7.12 5.56
C ASP A 83 10.34 -7.23 4.62
N GLU A 84 10.48 -8.39 3.98
CA GLU A 84 11.57 -8.67 3.03
C GLU A 84 11.64 -7.69 1.85
N LYS A 85 10.58 -6.93 1.56
CA LYS A 85 10.58 -5.88 0.53
C LYS A 85 11.35 -4.64 0.97
N VAL A 86 11.40 -4.36 2.27
CA VAL A 86 12.10 -3.20 2.83
C VAL A 86 13.60 -3.45 2.74
N LYS A 87 14.31 -2.51 2.11
CA LYS A 87 15.78 -2.49 1.95
C LYS A 87 16.45 -1.38 2.74
N GLY A 88 15.68 -0.45 3.30
CA GLY A 88 16.17 0.59 4.19
C GLY A 88 15.06 1.46 4.77
N ILE A 89 15.40 2.27 5.77
CA ILE A 89 14.51 3.21 6.42
C ILE A 89 15.11 4.61 6.31
N LEU A 90 14.34 5.57 5.80
CA LEU A 90 14.67 6.99 5.83
C LEU A 90 13.98 7.66 7.01
N VAL A 91 14.75 7.97 8.05
CA VAL A 91 14.23 8.67 9.23
C VAL A 91 14.22 10.18 8.98
N ILE A 92 13.04 10.80 9.06
CA ILE A 92 12.88 12.26 8.98
C ILE A 92 12.71 12.80 10.39
N LEU A 93 13.79 13.31 10.98
CA LEU A 93 13.81 13.82 12.35
C LEU A 93 13.64 15.35 12.39
N ASN A 94 12.49 15.82 12.87
CA ASN A 94 12.22 17.23 13.18
C ASN A 94 11.59 17.33 14.56
N THR A 95 12.41 17.08 15.59
CA THR A 95 11.98 17.06 16.99
C THR A 95 12.47 18.27 17.77
N VAL A 96 11.72 18.66 18.80
CA VAL A 96 12.12 19.63 19.82
C VAL A 96 12.72 18.95 21.06
N GLY A 97 12.96 17.63 21.00
CA GLY A 97 13.27 16.78 22.14
C GLY A 97 12.03 16.07 22.66
N GLY A 98 12.06 15.60 23.91
CA GLY A 98 10.95 14.89 24.52
C GLY A 98 11.40 13.98 25.65
N ASP A 99 10.68 12.87 25.82
CA ASP A 99 11.00 11.84 26.78
C ASP A 99 12.30 11.09 26.40
N VAL A 100 13.22 10.98 27.36
CA VAL A 100 14.56 10.41 27.15
C VAL A 100 14.51 8.89 27.00
N GLU A 101 13.63 8.21 27.74
CA GLU A 101 13.47 6.75 27.68
C GLU A 101 12.85 6.35 26.33
N ALA A 102 11.82 7.09 25.90
CA ALA A 102 11.18 6.93 24.61
C ALA A 102 12.14 7.19 23.43
N GLY A 103 12.93 8.26 23.50
CA GLY A 103 13.93 8.59 22.48
C GLY A 103 15.02 7.52 22.38
N LEU A 104 15.51 7.02 23.52
CA LEU A 104 16.49 5.93 23.58
C LEU A 104 15.92 4.62 23.00
N ALA A 105 14.69 4.24 23.37
CA ALA A 105 14.06 3.03 22.85
C ALA A 105 13.86 3.08 21.32
N ILE A 106 13.57 4.25 20.74
CA ILE A 106 13.51 4.42 19.28
C ILE A 106 14.92 4.31 18.67
N ALA A 107 15.95 4.87 19.30
CA ALA A 107 17.32 4.81 18.79
C ALA A 107 17.89 3.38 18.77
N GLU A 108 17.66 2.59 19.83
CA GLU A 108 18.08 1.18 19.90
C GLU A 108 17.37 0.29 18.87
N MET A 109 16.16 0.66 18.42
CA MET A 109 15.44 -0.03 17.35
C MET A 109 15.91 0.34 15.93
N ILE A 110 16.75 1.38 15.78
CA ILE A 110 17.27 1.88 14.50
C ILE A 110 18.74 1.45 14.27
N ASN A 111 19.44 1.04 15.33
CA ASN A 111 20.89 0.81 15.37
C ASN A 111 21.29 -0.67 15.20
#